data_AF-A0A175RNM3-F1
#
_entry.id   AF-A0A175RNM3-F1
#
_cell.length_a   1.000
_cell.length_b   1.000
_cell.length_c   1.000
_cell.angle_alpha   90.00
_cell.angle_beta   90.00
_cell.angle_gamma   90.00
#
_symmetry.space_group_name_H-M   'P 1'
#
loop_
_entity.id
_entity.type
_entity.pdbx_description
1 polymer ?
#
loop_
_entity_poly.entity_id
_entity_poly.type
_entity_poly.pdbx_seq_one_letter_code
_entity_poly.pdbx_strand_id
1 'polypeptide(L)'
;MRYERTPDLRDAILSAMRAGVKPYALGDGMPSRHVVYQWRLADPGFDAACRSILAGQRNERRPFPRTDALKALVLKRLRERRYLDRLGDDVPATRRLYEWRRDDPAFDTAIQEVQDEIRRSRAKPAAPRSEAVPVNVQAARQSDLFAAADRAVSRSYPPHVRDDVVSEIVLSVLSGETRVEDIASVAPRFVTAYWRGQEDYRHTSIDAPSPFDTSRPLQDLVTIF
;
A
#
# COMPACT_ATOMS: atom_id res chain seq x y z
N MET A 1 -31.26 8.54 -18.87
CA MET A 1 -30.92 8.86 -20.27
C MET A 1 -30.21 7.65 -20.87
N ARG A 2 -30.84 6.92 -21.80
CA ARG A 2 -30.15 5.83 -22.51
C ARG A 2 -29.38 6.48 -23.65
N TYR A 3 -28.05 6.44 -23.60
CA TYR A 3 -27.23 6.83 -24.73
C TYR A 3 -27.44 5.78 -25.83
N GLU A 4 -28.28 6.11 -26.82
CA GLU A 4 -28.35 5.30 -28.03
C GLU A 4 -26.96 5.30 -28.71
N ARG A 5 -26.55 4.16 -29.25
CA ARG A 5 -25.27 4.00 -29.94
C ARG A 5 -25.32 4.73 -31.27
N THR A 6 -25.30 6.05 -31.26
CA THR A 6 -25.14 6.83 -32.49
C THR A 6 -23.69 6.68 -32.96
N PRO A 7 -23.46 6.36 -34.25
CA PRO A 7 -22.12 6.31 -34.84
C PRO A 7 -21.29 7.56 -34.52
N ASP A 8 -21.92 8.73 -34.56
CA ASP A 8 -21.30 10.03 -34.28
C ASP A 8 -20.65 10.12 -32.90
N LEU A 9 -21.28 9.52 -31.87
CA LEU A 9 -20.78 9.55 -30.51
C LEU A 9 -19.56 8.63 -30.32
N ARG A 10 -19.48 7.53 -31.07
CA ARG A 10 -18.30 6.64 -31.07
C ARG A 10 -17.09 7.32 -31.70
N ASP A 11 -17.29 7.97 -32.83
CA ASP A 11 -16.23 8.69 -33.52
C ASP A 11 -15.75 9.89 -32.71
N ALA A 12 -16.66 10.59 -32.03
CA ALA A 12 -16.31 11.65 -31.08
C ALA A 12 -15.43 11.13 -29.93
N ILE A 13 -15.77 9.97 -29.35
CA ILE A 13 -14.96 9.33 -28.28
C ILE A 13 -13.58 8.94 -28.83
N LEU A 14 -13.50 8.29 -29.99
CA LEU A 14 -12.21 7.90 -30.58
C LEU A 14 -11.35 9.13 -30.91
N SER A 15 -11.96 10.20 -31.43
CA SER A 15 -11.28 11.48 -31.71
C SER A 15 -10.73 12.09 -30.43
N ALA A 16 -11.54 12.17 -29.38
CA ALA A 16 -11.10 12.73 -28.11
C ALA A 16 -10.04 11.85 -27.41
N MET A 17 -10.16 10.53 -27.54
CA MET A 17 -9.12 9.60 -27.12
C MET A 17 -7.81 9.88 -27.85
N ARG A 18 -7.79 10.06 -29.17
CA ARG A 18 -6.57 10.42 -29.91
C ARG A 18 -5.94 11.73 -29.42
N ALA A 19 -6.76 12.69 -29.01
CA ALA A 19 -6.32 13.95 -28.40
C ALA A 19 -5.77 13.80 -26.96
N GLY A 20 -5.67 12.58 -26.42
CA GLY A 20 -5.16 12.33 -25.07
C GLY A 20 -6.21 12.48 -23.97
N VAL A 21 -7.46 12.81 -24.33
CA VAL A 21 -8.55 12.93 -23.36
C VAL A 21 -9.03 11.54 -22.99
N LYS A 22 -9.11 11.29 -21.67
CA LYS A 22 -9.66 10.03 -21.18
C LYS A 22 -11.12 9.91 -21.62
N PRO A 23 -11.58 8.73 -22.10
CA PRO A 23 -12.93 8.56 -22.62
C PRO A 23 -14.06 8.90 -21.63
N TYR A 24 -13.76 8.94 -20.33
CA TYR A 24 -14.69 9.28 -19.24
C TYR A 24 -14.54 10.71 -18.69
N ALA A 25 -13.64 11.51 -19.27
CA ALA A 25 -13.41 12.90 -18.88
C ALA A 25 -14.03 13.90 -19.87
N LEU A 26 -14.78 13.38 -20.86
CA LEU A 26 -15.56 14.17 -21.78
C LEU A 26 -16.81 14.63 -21.00
N GLY A 27 -17.07 15.93 -20.95
CA GLY A 27 -18.04 16.54 -20.01
C GLY A 27 -19.51 16.20 -20.25
N ASP A 28 -20.40 17.14 -19.94
CA ASP A 28 -21.85 16.93 -20.06
C ASP A 28 -22.27 16.47 -21.47
N GLY A 29 -23.12 15.45 -21.51
CA GLY A 29 -23.58 14.80 -22.75
C GLY A 29 -22.75 13.60 -23.21
N MET A 30 -21.70 13.22 -22.48
CA MET A 30 -20.87 12.07 -22.82
C MET A 30 -21.24 10.82 -22.01
N PRO A 31 -21.11 9.63 -22.62
CA PRO A 31 -21.43 8.38 -21.94
C PRO A 31 -20.49 8.12 -20.78
N SER A 32 -21.04 7.61 -19.67
CA SER A 32 -20.25 7.26 -18.51
C SER A 32 -19.22 6.16 -18.84
N ARG A 33 -18.19 6.03 -18.01
CA ARG A 33 -17.17 4.97 -18.13
C ARG A 33 -17.80 3.58 -18.29
N HIS A 34 -18.88 3.30 -17.56
CA HIS A 34 -19.58 2.01 -17.64
C HIS A 34 -20.25 1.81 -19.00
N VAL A 35 -20.90 2.84 -19.56
CA VAL A 35 -21.55 2.76 -20.87
C VAL A 35 -20.51 2.52 -21.98
N VAL A 36 -19.39 3.24 -21.97
CA VAL A 36 -18.29 3.03 -22.93
C VAL A 36 -17.71 1.61 -22.81
N TYR A 37 -17.60 1.09 -21.59
CA TYR A 37 -17.15 -0.29 -21.37
C TYR A 37 -18.14 -1.31 -21.98
N GLN A 38 -19.44 -1.15 -21.74
CA GLN A 38 -20.47 -2.00 -22.36
C GLN A 38 -20.45 -1.92 -23.89
N TRP A 39 -20.15 -0.76 -24.45
CA TRP A 39 -20.00 -0.61 -25.91
C TRP A 39 -18.80 -1.37 -26.45
N ARG A 40 -17.66 -1.36 -25.75
CA ARG A 40 -16.47 -2.14 -26.12
C ARG A 40 -16.73 -3.63 -26.06
N LEU A 41 -17.51 -4.11 -25.10
CA LEU A 41 -17.88 -5.53 -25.01
C LEU A 41 -18.76 -5.97 -26.18
N ALA A 42 -19.71 -5.11 -26.59
CA ALA A 42 -20.66 -5.45 -27.63
C ALA A 42 -20.18 -5.16 -29.06
N ASP A 43 -19.06 -4.46 -29.23
CA ASP A 43 -18.49 -4.10 -30.53
C ASP A 43 -16.97 -4.31 -30.52
N PRO A 44 -16.49 -5.45 -31.03
CA PRO A 44 -15.07 -5.77 -31.09
C PRO A 44 -14.23 -4.77 -31.91
N GLY A 45 -14.82 -4.17 -32.96
CA GLY A 45 -14.13 -3.20 -33.81
C GLY A 45 -13.84 -1.89 -33.06
N PHE A 46 -14.84 -1.41 -32.31
CA PHE A 46 -14.68 -0.25 -31.43
C PHE A 46 -13.66 -0.50 -30.32
N ASP A 47 -13.66 -1.70 -29.72
CA ASP A 47 -12.68 -2.08 -28.70
C ASP A 47 -11.25 -2.14 -29.27
N ALA A 48 -11.07 -2.74 -30.45
CA ALA A 48 -9.78 -2.78 -31.13
C ALA A 48 -9.24 -1.37 -31.42
N ALA A 49 -10.10 -0.45 -31.87
CA ALA A 49 -9.74 0.95 -32.09
C ALA A 49 -9.30 1.65 -30.79
N CYS A 50 -10.07 1.49 -29.71
CA CYS A 50 -9.72 2.01 -28.39
C CYS A 50 -8.35 1.49 -27.91
N ARG A 51 -8.11 0.18 -28.03
CA ARG A 51 -6.85 -0.46 -27.62
C ARG A 51 -5.67 0.05 -28.46
N SER A 52 -5.85 0.19 -29.78
CA SER A 52 -4.82 0.70 -30.67
C SER A 52 -4.41 2.12 -30.31
N ILE A 53 -5.37 3.02 -30.05
CA ILE A 53 -5.10 4.39 -29.60
C ILE A 53 -4.36 4.39 -28.26
N LEU A 54 -4.82 3.61 -27.28
CA LEU A 54 -4.16 3.53 -25.97
C LEU A 54 -2.75 2.93 -26.05
N ALA A 55 -2.53 1.98 -26.96
CA ALA A 55 -1.21 1.41 -27.22
C ALA A 55 -0.28 2.45 -27.87
N GLY A 56 -0.78 3.19 -28.87
CA GLY A 56 -0.07 4.32 -29.48
C GLY A 56 0.33 5.36 -28.45
N GLN A 57 -0.61 5.77 -27.58
CA GLN A 57 -0.33 6.71 -26.49
C GLN A 57 0.65 6.17 -25.45
N ARG A 58 0.63 4.87 -25.17
CA ARG A 58 1.63 4.23 -24.30
C ARG A 58 3.02 4.24 -24.93
N ASN A 59 3.11 4.12 -26.24
CA ASN A 59 4.36 4.19 -27.00
C ASN A 59 4.85 5.64 -27.17
N GLU A 60 3.93 6.59 -27.34
CA GLU A 60 4.20 8.03 -27.45
C GLU A 60 4.49 8.70 -26.11
N ARG A 61 4.07 8.08 -24.99
CA ARG A 61 4.53 8.46 -23.65
C ARG A 61 6.04 8.32 -23.64
N ARG A 62 6.69 9.48 -23.89
CA ARG A 62 8.13 9.59 -24.06
C ARG A 62 8.81 8.72 -22.99
N PRO A 63 9.79 7.89 -23.39
CA PRO A 63 10.60 7.20 -22.40
C PRO A 63 11.06 8.24 -21.40
N PHE A 64 10.82 7.98 -20.12
CA PHE A 64 11.24 8.88 -19.05
C PHE A 64 12.76 8.98 -19.25
N PRO A 65 13.29 10.19 -19.49
CA PRO A 65 14.66 10.32 -19.93
C PRO A 65 15.56 9.73 -18.84
N ARG A 66 16.37 8.72 -19.19
CA ARG A 66 17.34 8.06 -18.30
C ARG A 66 18.57 8.95 -18.07
N THR A 67 18.33 10.22 -17.79
CA THR A 67 19.38 11.21 -17.59
C THR A 67 19.98 11.06 -16.21
N ASP A 68 21.27 11.36 -16.10
CA ASP A 68 21.97 11.32 -14.81
C ASP A 68 21.39 12.35 -13.82
N ALA A 69 20.85 13.46 -14.32
CA ALA A 69 20.12 14.44 -13.52
C ALA A 69 18.89 13.83 -12.83
N LEU A 70 18.11 13.02 -13.56
CA LEU A 70 16.93 12.37 -12.99
C LEU A 70 17.31 11.24 -12.02
N LYS A 71 18.37 10.46 -12.31
CA LYS A 71 18.93 9.49 -11.35
C LYS A 71 19.37 10.17 -10.06
N ALA A 72 20.09 11.30 -10.16
CA ALA A 72 20.52 12.09 -9.01
C ALA A 72 19.32 12.63 -8.20
N LEU A 73 18.26 13.08 -8.88
CA LEU A 73 17.02 13.50 -8.23
C LEU A 73 16.37 12.35 -7.44
N VAL A 74 16.27 11.16 -8.04
CA VAL A 74 15.73 9.96 -7.36
C VAL A 74 16.54 9.63 -6.11
N LEU A 75 17.87 9.60 -6.19
CA LEU A 75 18.75 9.33 -5.05
C LEU A 75 18.61 10.40 -3.96
N LYS A 76 18.53 11.68 -4.33
CA LYS A 76 18.28 12.79 -3.39
C LYS A 76 16.95 12.59 -2.66
N ARG A 77 15.87 12.27 -3.37
CA ARG A 77 14.54 12.05 -2.79
C ARG A 77 14.48 10.83 -1.86
N LEU A 78 15.19 9.76 -2.21
CA LEU A 78 15.33 8.58 -1.34
C LEU A 78 16.00 8.95 -0.02
N ARG A 79 17.09 9.73 -0.05
CA ARG A 79 17.75 10.25 1.16
C ARG A 79 16.83 11.12 2.02
N GLU A 80 15.96 11.92 1.40
CA GLU A 80 14.93 12.72 2.07
C GLU A 80 13.81 11.88 2.72
N ARG A 81 13.85 10.54 2.62
CA ARG A 81 12.83 9.60 3.14
C ARG A 81 11.43 9.85 2.60
N ARG A 82 11.30 10.48 1.42
CA ARG A 82 10.02 10.60 0.73
C ARG A 82 9.75 9.30 -0.03
N TYR A 83 8.60 8.69 0.23
CA TYR A 83 8.20 7.46 -0.44
C TYR A 83 8.12 7.69 -1.96
N LEU A 84 8.67 6.77 -2.75
CA LEU A 84 8.79 6.89 -4.21
C LEU A 84 7.44 7.08 -4.90
N ASP A 85 6.38 6.49 -4.37
CA ASP A 85 5.00 6.59 -4.82
C ASP A 85 4.37 7.98 -4.57
N ARG A 86 4.96 8.79 -3.68
CA ARG A 86 4.51 10.16 -3.37
C ARG A 86 5.35 11.25 -4.03
N LEU A 87 6.21 10.90 -4.98
CA LEU A 87 7.16 11.84 -5.58
C LEU A 87 6.63 12.67 -6.77
N GLY A 88 5.33 12.56 -7.07
CA GLY A 88 4.67 13.35 -8.11
C GLY A 88 5.07 12.94 -9.54
N ASP A 89 4.70 13.76 -10.51
CA ASP A 89 4.90 13.47 -11.94
C ASP A 89 6.38 13.55 -12.39
N ASP A 90 7.27 14.07 -11.54
CA ASP A 90 8.68 14.27 -11.84
C ASP A 90 9.54 13.01 -11.63
N VAL A 91 8.99 11.96 -11.04
CA VAL A 91 9.72 10.72 -10.73
C VAL A 91 9.16 9.55 -11.53
N PRO A 92 10.02 8.68 -12.09
CA PRO A 92 9.53 7.50 -12.80
C PRO A 92 8.68 6.63 -11.88
N ALA A 93 7.58 6.11 -12.41
CA ALA A 93 6.78 5.11 -11.72
C ALA A 93 7.65 3.93 -11.26
N THR A 94 7.28 3.29 -10.14
CA THR A 94 8.05 2.19 -9.51
C THR A 94 8.51 1.12 -10.49
N ARG A 95 7.64 0.71 -11.43
CA ARG A 95 7.99 -0.25 -12.49
C ARG A 95 9.17 0.22 -13.35
N ARG A 96 9.20 1.50 -13.75
CA ARG A 96 10.31 2.05 -14.54
C ARG A 96 11.60 2.14 -13.72
N LEU A 97 11.52 2.44 -12.42
CA LEU A 97 12.69 2.38 -11.54
C LEU A 97 13.29 0.97 -11.48
N TYR A 98 12.46 -0.08 -11.44
CA TYR A 98 12.96 -1.45 -11.54
C TYR A 98 13.65 -1.74 -12.88
N GLU A 99 13.06 -1.30 -14.00
CA GLU A 99 13.68 -1.41 -15.31
C GLU A 99 15.03 -0.69 -15.36
N TRP A 100 15.13 0.51 -14.76
CA TRP A 100 16.38 1.26 -14.67
C TRP A 100 17.44 0.54 -13.86
N ARG A 101 17.09 0.02 -12.67
CA ARG A 101 18.00 -0.75 -11.82
C ARG A 101 18.52 -2.01 -12.51
N ARG A 102 17.68 -2.66 -13.31
CA ARG A 102 18.08 -3.85 -14.08
C ARG A 102 19.06 -3.49 -15.21
N ASP A 103 18.81 -2.39 -15.90
CA ASP A 103 19.58 -2.00 -17.08
C ASP A 103 20.85 -1.18 -16.72
N ASP A 104 20.92 -0.60 -15.52
CA ASP A 104 22.05 0.21 -15.01
C ASP A 104 22.48 -0.27 -13.61
N PRO A 105 23.47 -1.18 -13.53
CA PRO A 105 23.97 -1.71 -12.26
C PRO A 105 24.59 -0.65 -11.34
N ALA A 106 25.19 0.41 -11.88
CA ALA A 106 25.80 1.47 -11.07
C ALA A 106 24.71 2.26 -10.32
N PHE A 107 23.59 2.53 -11.00
CA PHE A 107 22.43 3.15 -10.37
C PHE A 107 21.79 2.23 -9.31
N ASP A 108 21.74 0.91 -9.55
CA ASP A 108 21.26 -0.04 -8.55
C ASP A 108 22.11 -0.01 -7.27
N THR A 109 23.44 -0.09 -7.41
CA THR A 109 24.37 0.02 -6.27
C THR A 109 24.15 1.32 -5.50
N ALA A 110 24.00 2.46 -6.18
CA ALA A 110 23.73 3.73 -5.53
C ALA A 110 22.41 3.75 -4.74
N ILE A 111 21.36 3.07 -5.24
CA ILE A 111 20.10 2.90 -4.50
C ILE A 111 20.32 2.04 -3.25
N GLN A 112 21.06 0.94 -3.37
CA GLN A 112 21.36 0.05 -2.24
C GLN A 112 22.14 0.78 -1.14
N GLU A 113 23.15 1.56 -1.50
CA GLU A 113 23.93 2.36 -0.55
C GLU A 113 23.08 3.35 0.23
N VAL A 114 22.15 4.06 -0.44
CA VAL A 114 21.21 4.98 0.21
C VAL A 114 20.27 4.21 1.16
N GLN A 115 19.79 3.04 0.75
CA GLN A 115 18.95 2.21 1.62
C GLN A 115 19.71 1.70 2.85
N ASP A 116 20.99 1.33 2.69
CA ASP A 116 21.85 0.91 3.79
C ASP A 116 22.25 2.07 4.70
N GLU A 117 22.42 3.29 4.17
CA GLU A 117 22.55 4.50 4.96
C GLU A 117 21.29 4.76 5.81
N ILE A 118 20.10 4.64 5.20
CA ILE A 118 18.83 4.77 5.92
C ILE A 118 18.70 3.66 6.97
N ARG A 119 19.08 2.42 6.63
CA ARG A 119 19.06 1.29 7.57
C ARG A 119 20.04 1.53 8.72
N ARG A 120 21.27 1.97 8.46
CA ARG A 120 22.28 2.30 9.49
C ARG A 120 21.85 3.48 10.36
N SER A 121 21.24 4.51 9.78
CA SER A 121 20.72 5.63 10.57
C SER A 121 19.54 5.24 11.47
N ARG A 122 18.77 4.20 11.09
CA ARG A 122 17.73 3.59 11.92
C ARG A 122 18.29 2.56 12.92
N ALA A 123 19.31 1.83 12.52
CA ALA A 123 19.98 0.81 13.31
C ALA A 123 21.03 1.41 14.25
N LYS A 124 21.33 2.72 14.16
CA LYS A 124 22.02 3.46 15.20
C LYS A 124 21.27 3.11 16.48
N PRO A 125 21.87 2.30 17.36
CA PRO A 125 21.16 1.76 18.50
C PRO A 125 20.58 2.96 19.22
N ALA A 126 19.28 2.92 19.50
CA ALA A 126 18.68 3.83 20.47
C ALA A 126 19.72 3.93 21.60
N ALA A 127 20.25 5.15 21.80
CA ALA A 127 21.45 5.41 22.59
C ALA A 127 21.56 4.42 23.76
N PRO A 128 22.73 3.77 23.96
CA PRO A 128 22.90 2.59 24.82
C PRO A 128 21.96 2.72 25.98
N ARG A 129 20.89 1.90 25.93
CA ARG A 129 19.70 1.99 26.77
C ARG A 129 20.21 2.33 28.16
N SER A 130 20.09 3.61 28.52
CA SER A 130 20.74 4.20 29.69
C SER A 130 20.59 3.20 30.82
N GLU A 131 21.73 2.74 31.35
CA GLU A 131 21.85 1.75 32.44
C GLU A 131 20.53 1.67 33.16
N ALA A 132 19.82 0.55 32.97
CA ALA A 132 18.46 0.31 33.44
C ALA A 132 18.21 1.17 34.66
N VAL A 133 17.64 2.37 34.44
CA VAL A 133 17.16 3.18 35.54
C VAL A 133 16.23 2.19 36.21
N PRO A 134 16.45 1.82 37.49
CA PRO A 134 15.53 0.95 38.17
C PRO A 134 14.20 1.68 38.07
N VAL A 135 13.40 1.28 37.08
CA VAL A 135 12.11 1.87 36.84
C VAL A 135 11.43 1.58 38.15
N ASN A 136 10.99 2.65 38.80
CA ASN A 136 10.28 2.57 40.04
C ASN A 136 8.88 1.98 39.73
N VAL A 137 8.85 0.75 39.17
CA VAL A 137 7.67 -0.08 38.93
C VAL A 137 6.95 -0.30 40.26
N GLN A 138 7.65 -0.11 41.39
CA GLN A 138 7.06 -0.07 42.71
C GLN A 138 5.99 1.01 42.91
N ALA A 139 5.91 2.06 42.07
CA ALA A 139 4.91 3.12 42.21
C ALA A 139 3.67 2.95 41.33
N ALA A 140 3.78 2.31 40.16
CA ALA A 140 2.60 2.03 39.32
C ALA A 140 1.94 0.76 39.86
N ARG A 141 0.71 0.87 40.37
CA ARG A 141 -0.04 -0.32 40.75
C ARG A 141 -0.21 -1.17 39.49
N GLN A 142 -0.10 -2.49 39.61
CA GLN A 142 -0.32 -3.42 38.49
C GLN A 142 -1.63 -3.12 37.75
N SER A 143 -2.67 -2.70 38.47
CA SER A 143 -3.94 -2.22 37.92
C SER A 143 -3.79 -1.09 36.89
N ASP A 144 -2.86 -0.17 37.12
CA ASP A 144 -2.68 1.02 36.29
C ASP A 144 -1.99 0.65 34.97
N LEU A 145 -1.09 -0.33 34.99
CA LEU A 145 -0.45 -0.88 33.80
C LEU A 145 -1.46 -1.59 32.91
N PHE A 146 -2.29 -2.47 33.48
CA PHE A 146 -3.35 -3.14 32.73
C PHE A 146 -4.37 -2.14 32.17
N ALA A 147 -4.76 -1.13 32.95
CA ALA A 147 -5.67 -0.09 32.49
C ALA A 147 -5.06 0.80 31.39
N ALA A 148 -3.75 1.05 31.41
CA ALA A 148 -3.05 1.77 30.35
C ALA A 148 -2.96 0.94 29.06
N ALA A 149 -2.62 -0.35 29.19
CA ALA A 149 -2.55 -1.29 28.07
C ALA A 149 -3.94 -1.53 27.44
N ASP A 150 -4.99 -1.79 28.22
CA ASP A 150 -6.35 -1.97 27.71
C ASP A 150 -6.86 -0.74 26.96
N ARG A 151 -6.56 0.47 27.45
CA ARG A 151 -6.89 1.72 26.74
C ARG A 151 -6.16 1.87 25.40
N ALA A 152 -4.94 1.33 25.30
CA ALA A 152 -4.13 1.42 24.09
C ALA A 152 -4.54 0.44 23.00
N VAL A 153 -5.20 -0.66 23.35
CA VAL A 153 -5.66 -1.67 22.39
C VAL A 153 -7.11 -1.39 21.97
N SER A 154 -7.38 -1.38 20.66
CA SER A 154 -8.72 -1.10 20.15
C SER A 154 -9.77 -2.11 20.66
N ARG A 155 -10.92 -1.60 21.08
CA ARG A 155 -12.09 -2.43 21.46
C ARG A 155 -12.75 -3.15 20.29
N SER A 156 -12.34 -2.85 19.06
CA SER A 156 -12.81 -3.56 17.85
C SER A 156 -12.27 -4.99 17.73
N TYR A 157 -11.23 -5.35 18.47
CA TYR A 157 -10.69 -6.72 18.46
C TYR A 157 -11.52 -7.65 19.36
N PRO A 158 -11.61 -8.96 19.02
CA PRO A 158 -12.24 -9.95 19.89
C PRO A 158 -11.66 -9.93 21.31
N PRO A 159 -12.47 -10.17 22.37
CA PRO A 159 -12.00 -10.06 23.76
C PRO A 159 -10.73 -10.86 24.05
N HIS A 160 -10.66 -12.12 23.63
CA HIS A 160 -9.49 -12.99 23.86
C HIS A 160 -8.21 -12.43 23.22
N VAL A 161 -8.29 -11.91 21.99
CA VAL A 161 -7.14 -11.26 21.32
C VAL A 161 -6.68 -10.03 22.09
N ARG A 162 -7.63 -9.24 22.60
CA ARG A 162 -7.31 -8.04 23.36
C ARG A 162 -6.61 -8.40 24.67
N ASP A 163 -7.12 -9.40 25.39
CA ASP A 163 -6.56 -9.84 26.67
C ASP A 163 -5.13 -10.38 26.52
N ASP A 164 -4.86 -11.15 25.46
CA ASP A 164 -3.51 -11.66 25.13
C ASP A 164 -2.55 -10.50 24.82
N VAL A 165 -2.96 -9.58 23.94
CA VAL A 165 -2.14 -8.41 23.55
C VAL A 165 -1.87 -7.49 24.75
N VAL A 166 -2.88 -7.25 25.60
CA VAL A 166 -2.74 -6.46 26.83
C VAL A 166 -1.72 -7.11 27.78
N SER A 167 -1.81 -8.43 27.95
CA SER A 167 -0.89 -9.18 28.81
C SER A 167 0.56 -9.09 28.31
N GLU A 168 0.78 -9.23 27.00
CA GLU A 168 2.11 -9.08 26.37
C GLU A 168 2.68 -7.66 26.52
N ILE A 169 1.86 -6.63 26.36
CA ILE A 169 2.28 -5.23 26.59
C ILE A 169 2.72 -5.05 28.04
N VAL A 170 1.94 -5.54 29.00
CA VAL A 170 2.28 -5.43 30.43
C VAL A 170 3.57 -6.19 30.75
N LEU A 171 3.75 -7.40 30.21
CA LEU A 171 4.99 -8.17 30.37
C LEU A 171 6.21 -7.42 29.82
N SER A 172 6.08 -6.78 28.65
CA SER A 172 7.15 -5.97 28.07
C SER A 172 7.48 -4.73 28.91
N VAL A 173 6.50 -4.15 29.61
CA VAL A 173 6.76 -3.06 30.56
C VAL A 173 7.47 -3.58 31.81
N LEU A 174 7.02 -4.70 32.36
CA LEU A 174 7.62 -5.32 33.55
C LEU A 174 9.05 -5.80 33.29
N SER A 175 9.38 -6.24 32.07
CA SER A 175 10.74 -6.62 31.67
C SER A 175 11.66 -5.42 31.39
N GLY A 176 11.15 -4.18 31.46
CA GLY A 176 11.90 -2.97 31.13
C GLY A 176 12.14 -2.80 29.63
N GLU A 177 11.44 -3.55 28.79
CA GLU A 177 11.53 -3.42 27.33
C GLU A 177 10.75 -2.21 26.81
N THR A 178 9.59 -1.93 27.40
CA THR A 178 8.69 -0.85 27.02
C THR A 178 8.52 0.10 28.20
N ARG A 179 8.56 1.41 27.97
CA ARG A 179 8.22 2.38 29.02
C ARG A 179 6.72 2.59 29.09
N VAL A 180 6.18 2.94 30.26
CA VAL A 180 4.73 3.12 30.46
C VAL A 180 4.17 4.19 29.53
N GLU A 181 4.91 5.29 29.34
CA GLU A 181 4.58 6.38 28.44
C GLU A 181 4.53 5.98 26.96
N ASP A 182 5.22 4.90 26.57
CA ASP A 182 5.33 4.45 25.19
C ASP A 182 4.23 3.43 24.81
N ILE A 183 3.45 2.92 25.79
CA ILE A 183 2.44 1.85 25.59
C ILE A 183 1.53 2.12 24.39
N ALA A 184 0.96 3.33 24.30
CA ALA A 184 0.04 3.69 23.21
C ALA A 184 0.71 3.66 21.83
N SER A 185 1.99 4.03 21.75
CA SER A 185 2.73 4.07 20.49
C SER A 185 3.15 2.68 20.02
N VAL A 186 3.41 1.75 20.94
CA VAL A 186 3.89 0.40 20.63
C VAL A 186 2.77 -0.63 20.51
N ALA A 187 1.58 -0.38 21.05
CA ALA A 187 0.45 -1.32 21.02
C ALA A 187 0.13 -1.89 19.61
N PRO A 188 0.14 -1.12 18.51
CA PRO A 188 -0.08 -1.67 17.17
C PRO A 188 0.94 -2.75 16.76
N ARG A 189 2.17 -2.67 17.30
CA ARG A 189 3.21 -3.68 17.05
C ARG A 189 2.87 -5.01 17.71
N PHE A 190 2.38 -5.00 18.94
CA PHE A 190 1.95 -6.21 19.65
C PHE A 190 0.75 -6.87 18.98
N VAL A 191 -0.23 -6.07 18.54
CA VAL A 191 -1.35 -6.59 17.73
C VAL A 191 -0.84 -7.26 16.46
N THR A 192 0.09 -6.61 15.73
CA THR A 192 0.67 -7.18 14.51
C THR A 192 1.44 -8.47 14.81
N ALA A 193 2.17 -8.52 15.93
CA ALA A 193 2.92 -9.70 16.34
C ALA A 193 1.99 -10.87 16.69
N TYR A 194 0.89 -10.62 17.40
CA TYR A 194 -0.14 -11.62 17.72
C TYR A 194 -0.66 -12.30 16.45
N TRP A 195 -1.13 -11.51 15.48
CA TRP A 195 -1.67 -12.05 14.22
C TRP A 195 -0.63 -12.79 13.37
N ARG A 196 0.65 -12.41 13.47
CA ARG A 196 1.74 -13.13 12.78
C ARG A 196 2.09 -14.46 13.45
N GLY A 197 1.91 -14.56 14.77
CA GLY A 197 2.19 -15.76 15.55
C GLY A 197 1.11 -16.83 15.45
N GLN A 198 -0.13 -16.43 15.13
CA GLN A 198 -1.23 -17.36 14.94
C GLN A 198 -1.15 -17.99 13.54
N GLU A 199 -0.72 -19.26 13.46
CA GLU A 199 -0.66 -20.00 12.20
C GLU A 199 -2.05 -20.17 11.54
N ASP A 200 -3.09 -20.21 12.36
CA ASP A 200 -4.48 -20.39 11.93
C ASP A 200 -5.05 -19.17 11.17
N TYR A 201 -4.43 -18.00 11.32
CA TYR A 201 -4.81 -16.76 10.60
C TYR A 201 -3.84 -16.41 9.46
N ARG A 202 -3.11 -17.39 8.92
CA ARG A 202 -2.40 -17.20 7.64
C ARG A 202 -3.41 -16.73 6.59
N HIS A 203 -3.04 -15.70 5.85
CA HIS A 203 -3.83 -15.13 4.77
C HIS A 203 -4.39 -16.24 3.88
N THR A 204 -5.66 -16.58 4.10
CA THR A 204 -6.35 -17.51 3.22
C THR A 204 -6.64 -16.73 1.94
N SER A 205 -6.19 -17.26 0.80
CA SER A 205 -6.51 -16.63 -0.49
C SER A 205 -8.02 -16.48 -0.60
N ILE A 206 -8.49 -15.36 -1.14
CA ILE A 206 -9.90 -15.15 -1.46
C ILE A 206 -10.40 -16.25 -2.43
N ASP A 207 -9.50 -16.81 -3.23
CA ASP A 207 -9.75 -17.92 -4.15
C ASP A 207 -9.60 -19.31 -3.49
N ALA A 208 -9.19 -19.39 -2.21
CA ALA A 208 -9.08 -20.68 -1.55
C ALA A 208 -10.47 -21.28 -1.32
N PRO A 209 -10.60 -22.63 -1.36
CA PRO A 209 -11.84 -23.30 -1.05
C PRO A 209 -12.29 -22.95 0.38
N SER A 210 -13.60 -22.72 0.55
CA SER A 210 -14.17 -22.44 1.86
C SER A 210 -13.91 -23.62 2.81
N PRO A 211 -13.57 -23.35 4.09
CA PRO A 211 -13.41 -24.40 5.08
C PRO A 211 -14.73 -25.15 5.36
N PHE A 212 -15.88 -24.56 5.00
CA PHE A 212 -17.20 -25.17 5.19
C PHE A 212 -17.77 -25.82 3.93
N ASP A 213 -17.29 -25.43 2.74
CA ASP A 213 -17.72 -25.95 1.45
C ASP A 213 -16.56 -25.91 0.46
N THR A 214 -15.91 -27.05 0.27
CA THR A 214 -14.75 -27.15 -0.62
C THR A 214 -15.10 -26.95 -2.10
N SER A 215 -16.39 -26.94 -2.46
CA SER A 215 -16.85 -26.70 -3.83
C SER A 215 -16.95 -25.21 -4.19
N ARG A 216 -16.81 -24.30 -3.22
CA ARG A 216 -16.96 -22.85 -3.43
C ARG A 216 -15.75 -22.07 -2.92
N PRO A 217 -15.25 -21.07 -3.67
CA PRO A 217 -14.21 -20.16 -3.18
C PRO A 217 -14.76 -19.23 -2.10
N LEU A 218 -13.89 -18.78 -1.19
CA LEU A 218 -14.22 -17.86 -0.09
C LEU A 218 -14.90 -16.56 -0.55
N GLN A 219 -14.57 -16.05 -1.75
CA GLN A 219 -15.19 -14.85 -2.31
C GLN A 219 -16.72 -14.93 -2.43
N ASP A 220 -17.26 -16.13 -2.69
CA ASP A 220 -18.69 -16.33 -2.88
C ASP A 220 -19.47 -16.20 -1.56
N LEU A 221 -18.79 -16.35 -0.41
CA LEU A 221 -19.38 -16.20 0.92
C LEU A 221 -19.38 -14.76 1.43
N VAL A 222 -18.45 -13.92 0.97
CA VAL A 222 -18.30 -12.52 1.44
C VAL A 222 -19.27 -11.57 0.73
N THR A 223 -19.86 -11.98 -0.39
CA THR A 223 -20.74 -11.13 -1.23
C THR A 223 -22.17 -11.01 -0.69
N ILE A 224 -22.48 -11.58 0.47
CA ILE A 224 -23.83 -11.62 1.05
C ILE A 224 -23.96 -10.65 2.23
N PHE A 225 -23.71 -9.34 2.04
CA PHE A 225 -24.18 -8.26 2.92
C PHE A 225 -24.32 -6.94 2.16
#